data_AF-M1E7K5-F1
#
_entry.id   AF-M1E7K5-F1
#
_cell.length_a   1.000
_cell.length_b   1.000
_cell.length_c   1.000
_cell.angle_alpha   90.00
_cell.angle_beta   90.00
_cell.angle_gamma   90.00
#
_symmetry.space_group_name_H-M   'P 1'
#
loop_
_entity.id
_entity.type
_entity.pdbx_description
1 polymer ?
#
loop_
_entity_poly.entity_id
_entity_poly.type
_entity_poly.pdbx_seq_one_letter_code
_entity_poly.pdbx_strand_id
1 'polypeptide(L)'
;MKEKLSIIFSLIFVAFFVAYWGFSQGTNNNSSSFGDTQTKDGNQYSNKNKTNSVKISSSTAEKEIVVYIKGAVKNPGEYHVPYGSKVQDLIVVAGGCLDNADTSTLALNKILRQNQTIKVPFNSSSDSNQSLTVNVNIASLEELNSLPGIGKVIAERIIDERNRAKFKDIEDFKQRLNLSSAKIDRLKGLITF
;
A
#
# COMPACT_ATOMS: atom_id res chain seq x y z
N MET A 1 33.86 -4.90 16.52
CA MET A 1 33.56 -5.68 15.29
C MET A 1 32.28 -5.25 14.57
N LYS A 2 31.25 -4.73 15.28
CA LYS A 2 29.96 -4.34 14.68
C LYS A 2 30.01 -3.07 13.81
N GLU A 3 30.91 -2.12 14.08
CA GLU A 3 30.98 -0.87 13.30
C GLU A 3 31.61 -1.02 11.91
N LYS A 4 32.51 -2.00 11.74
CA LYS A 4 33.12 -2.26 10.43
C LYS A 4 32.17 -2.93 9.44
N LEU A 5 31.13 -3.62 9.93
CA LEU A 5 30.11 -4.24 9.08
C LEU A 5 29.18 -3.20 8.44
N SER A 6 28.84 -2.11 9.15
CA SER A 6 27.90 -1.10 8.66
C SER A 6 28.48 -0.30 7.47
N ILE A 7 29.79 -0.01 7.51
CA ILE A 7 30.49 0.72 6.45
C ILE A 7 30.59 -0.12 5.16
N ILE A 8 30.74 -1.44 5.29
CA ILE A 8 30.83 -2.36 4.15
C ILE A 8 29.47 -2.48 3.44
N PHE A 9 28.35 -2.49 4.18
CA PHE A 9 27.02 -2.50 3.58
C PHE A 9 26.68 -1.19 2.86
N SER A 10 27.17 -0.04 3.33
CA SER A 10 27.01 1.27 2.66
C SER A 10 27.73 1.33 1.31
N LEU A 11 28.96 0.80 1.23
CA LEU A 11 29.75 0.78 -0.01
C LEU A 11 29.20 -0.19 -1.07
N ILE A 12 28.65 -1.34 -0.64
CA ILE A 12 28.04 -2.33 -1.54
C ILE A 12 26.75 -1.79 -2.16
N PHE A 13 25.96 -0.99 -1.42
CA PHE A 13 24.70 -0.43 -1.92
C PHE A 13 24.92 0.66 -2.99
N VAL A 14 25.98 1.47 -2.85
CA VAL A 14 26.34 2.50 -3.85
C VAL A 14 26.81 1.87 -5.17
N ALA A 15 27.52 0.74 -5.12
CA ALA A 15 27.96 0.03 -6.33
C ALA A 15 26.78 -0.60 -7.10
N PHE A 16 25.77 -1.13 -6.40
CA PHE A 16 24.57 -1.66 -7.04
C PHE A 16 23.67 -0.56 -7.64
N PHE A 17 23.67 0.65 -7.07
CA PHE A 17 22.88 1.76 -7.59
C PHE A 17 23.40 2.26 -8.96
N VAL A 18 24.72 2.27 -9.17
CA VAL A 18 25.33 2.65 -10.45
C VAL A 18 25.15 1.57 -11.52
N ALA A 19 25.23 0.29 -11.15
CA ALA A 19 25.03 -0.82 -12.08
C ALA A 19 23.56 -0.95 -12.54
N TYR A 20 22.58 -0.60 -11.71
CA TYR A 20 21.16 -0.74 -12.04
C TYR A 20 20.61 0.39 -12.93
N TRP A 21 21.31 1.53 -13.03
CA TRP A 21 20.95 2.62 -13.95
C TRP A 21 21.69 2.55 -15.29
N GLY A 22 22.74 1.72 -15.40
CA GLY A 22 23.67 1.72 -16.53
C GLY A 22 23.33 0.81 -17.73
N PHE A 23 22.21 0.07 -17.72
CA PHE A 23 21.85 -0.83 -18.82
C PHE A 23 20.44 -0.56 -19.33
N SER A 24 20.30 0.46 -20.19
CA SER A 24 19.19 0.53 -21.15
C SER A 24 19.72 1.04 -22.48
N GLN A 25 20.18 0.10 -23.31
CA GLN A 25 20.48 0.32 -24.71
C GLN A 25 19.21 0.09 -25.54
N GLY A 26 18.92 1.11 -26.36
CA GLY A 26 18.23 1.12 -27.66
C GLY A 26 17.21 0.04 -28.05
N THR A 27 16.03 0.52 -28.50
CA THR A 27 15.40 0.01 -29.73
C THR A 27 14.88 1.17 -30.58
N ASN A 28 14.84 0.91 -31.89
CA ASN A 28 14.77 1.85 -33.00
C ASN A 28 13.48 1.63 -33.81
N ASN A 29 13.12 2.64 -34.60
CA ASN A 29 12.31 2.65 -35.83
C ASN A 29 10.77 2.71 -35.79
N ASN A 30 10.30 3.78 -36.46
CA ASN A 30 9.26 3.84 -37.50
C ASN A 30 7.79 3.57 -37.10
N SER A 31 6.76 4.18 -37.68
CA SER A 31 6.56 5.30 -38.62
C SER A 31 5.05 5.31 -38.92
N SER A 32 4.38 6.46 -38.90
CA SER A 32 3.15 6.75 -39.68
C SER A 32 2.75 8.19 -39.37
N SER A 33 3.12 9.19 -40.18
CA SER A 33 2.57 9.51 -41.51
C SER A 33 1.06 9.72 -41.46
N PHE A 34 0.61 10.98 -41.47
CA PHE A 34 -0.56 11.48 -42.22
C PHE A 34 -0.56 13.02 -42.21
N GLY A 35 -0.54 13.65 -43.40
CA GLY A 35 -0.80 15.08 -43.64
C GLY A 35 -2.27 15.44 -43.31
N ASP A 36 -2.72 16.70 -43.27
CA ASP A 36 -2.35 17.84 -44.10
C ASP A 36 -2.76 19.18 -43.45
N THR A 37 -1.96 20.21 -43.77
CA THR A 37 -2.31 21.59 -44.16
C THR A 37 -3.01 22.60 -43.21
N GLN A 38 -2.16 23.51 -42.70
CA GLN A 38 -2.22 24.99 -42.66
C GLN A 38 -3.49 25.74 -42.22
N THR A 39 -3.32 26.65 -41.25
CA THR A 39 -3.60 28.09 -41.46
C THR A 39 -2.72 28.99 -40.57
N LYS A 40 -2.07 29.93 -41.27
CA LYS A 40 -1.42 31.19 -40.90
C LYS A 40 -1.88 31.84 -39.59
N ASP A 41 -0.93 32.19 -38.73
CA ASP A 41 -0.70 33.59 -38.32
C ASP A 41 0.64 33.73 -37.60
N GLY A 42 1.36 34.79 -37.93
CA GLY A 42 2.74 35.00 -37.55
C GLY A 42 2.91 35.50 -36.11
N ASN A 43 3.99 35.06 -35.48
CA ASN A 43 4.89 35.99 -34.84
C ASN A 43 6.28 35.39 -34.69
N GLN A 44 7.23 36.00 -35.39
CA GLN A 44 8.65 35.73 -35.25
C GLN A 44 9.18 36.49 -34.03
N TYR A 45 9.69 35.74 -33.06
CA TYR A 45 10.74 36.25 -32.18
C TYR A 45 11.91 35.27 -32.23
N SER A 46 12.89 35.60 -33.07
CA SER A 46 14.27 35.17 -32.88
C SER A 46 14.79 35.77 -31.57
N ASN A 47 15.30 34.94 -30.66
CA ASN A 47 16.45 35.35 -29.87
C ASN A 47 17.47 34.21 -29.80
N LYS A 48 18.55 34.42 -30.53
CA LYS A 48 19.76 33.62 -30.57
C LYS A 48 20.78 34.37 -29.71
N ASN A 49 21.19 33.79 -28.58
CA ASN A 49 22.49 34.02 -27.93
C ASN A 49 22.69 32.88 -26.91
N LYS A 50 23.46 31.85 -27.28
CA LYS A 50 24.92 31.76 -27.11
C LYS A 50 25.31 31.65 -25.64
N THR A 51 25.54 30.39 -25.26
CA THR A 51 26.65 29.92 -24.42
C THR A 51 26.92 30.71 -23.15
N ASN A 52 26.43 30.21 -22.03
CA ASN A 52 27.23 30.16 -20.82
C ASN A 52 26.93 28.83 -20.13
N SER A 53 27.89 27.91 -20.23
CA SER A 53 28.06 26.79 -19.34
C SER A 53 28.13 27.33 -17.91
N VAL A 54 26.99 27.42 -17.25
CA VAL A 54 26.93 27.59 -15.82
C VAL A 54 27.48 26.30 -15.23
N LYS A 55 28.77 26.34 -14.92
CA LYS A 55 29.43 25.45 -13.97
C LYS A 55 28.72 25.68 -12.64
N ILE A 56 27.59 25.00 -12.43
CA ILE A 56 26.96 24.88 -11.13
C ILE A 56 27.86 23.94 -10.35
N SER A 57 28.89 24.52 -9.74
CA SER A 57 29.59 23.94 -8.61
C SER A 57 28.54 23.74 -7.51
N SER A 58 27.86 22.60 -7.52
CA SER A 58 26.92 22.18 -6.49
C SER A 58 27.70 21.79 -5.24
N SER A 59 28.09 22.79 -4.47
CA SER A 59 28.51 22.63 -3.07
C SER A 59 27.59 23.45 -2.17
N THR A 60 26.29 23.15 -2.21
CA THR A 60 25.41 23.47 -1.10
C THR A 60 25.34 22.18 -0.29
N ALA A 61 25.92 22.17 0.91
CA ALA A 61 25.82 21.05 1.82
C ALA A 61 24.33 20.72 2.00
N GLU A 62 23.87 19.64 1.38
CA GLU A 62 22.48 19.22 1.44
C GLU A 62 22.18 18.86 2.89
N LYS A 63 21.43 19.73 3.57
CA LYS A 63 21.08 19.51 4.97
C LYS A 63 20.21 18.25 5.02
N GLU A 64 20.73 17.15 5.55
CA GLU A 64 19.93 15.95 5.79
C GLU A 64 19.07 16.10 7.04
N ILE A 65 17.91 15.46 7.04
CA ILE A 65 17.03 15.32 8.18
C ILE A 65 16.86 13.85 8.53
N VAL A 66 16.68 13.60 9.83
CA VAL A 66 16.38 12.26 10.35
C VAL A 66 14.86 12.12 10.49
N VAL A 67 14.30 11.05 9.95
CA VAL A 67 12.87 10.73 10.01
C VAL A 67 12.67 9.25 10.30
N TYR A 68 11.55 8.92 10.94
CA TYR A 68 11.20 7.55 11.27
C TYR A 68 9.94 7.13 10.50
N ILE A 69 9.92 5.93 9.93
CA ILE A 69 8.76 5.36 9.26
C ILE A 69 8.36 4.03 9.88
N LYS A 70 7.06 3.83 10.09
CA LYS A 70 6.49 2.60 10.64
C LYS A 70 5.13 2.27 10.04
N GLY A 71 4.68 1.04 10.24
CA GLY A 71 3.38 0.56 9.75
C GLY A 71 3.51 -0.27 8.48
N ALA A 72 2.60 -0.08 7.54
CA ALA A 72 2.47 -0.91 6.34
C ALA A 72 3.51 -0.60 5.24
N VAL A 73 4.80 -0.68 5.58
CA VAL A 73 5.94 -0.47 4.67
C VAL A 73 6.89 -1.64 4.73
N LYS A 74 7.65 -1.88 3.65
CA LYS A 74 8.53 -3.05 3.57
C LYS A 74 9.66 -3.01 4.60
N ASN A 75 10.29 -1.85 4.76
CA ASN A 75 11.39 -1.67 5.71
C ASN A 75 11.05 -0.51 6.68
N PRO A 76 10.38 -0.78 7.81
CA PRO A 76 10.22 0.19 8.88
C PRO A 76 11.57 0.54 9.51
N GLY A 77 11.76 1.81 9.87
CA GLY A 77 13.02 2.23 10.48
C GLY A 77 13.28 3.73 10.42
N GLU A 78 14.49 4.10 10.82
CA GLU A 78 15.02 5.45 10.74
C GLU A 78 15.74 5.67 9.41
N TYR A 79 15.55 6.84 8.82
CA TYR A 79 16.11 7.22 7.53
C TYR A 79 16.67 8.65 7.57
N HIS A 80 17.78 8.82 6.84
CA HIS A 80 18.36 10.12 6.54
C HIS A 80 17.93 10.52 5.14
N VAL A 81 17.25 11.65 5.02
CA VAL A 81 16.75 12.15 3.73
C VAL A 81 17.09 13.64 3.57
N PRO A 82 17.29 14.14 2.34
CA PRO A 82 17.53 15.56 2.13
C PRO A 82 16.40 16.43 2.69
N TYR A 83 16.75 17.60 3.23
CA TYR A 83 15.77 18.59 3.67
C TYR A 83 14.89 19.01 2.49
N GLY A 84 13.57 18.98 2.70
CA GLY A 84 12.58 19.21 1.64
C GLY A 84 12.04 17.94 0.99
N SER A 85 12.54 16.75 1.35
CA SER A 85 11.98 15.47 0.91
C SER A 85 10.51 15.34 1.30
N LYS A 86 9.72 14.68 0.44
CA LYS A 86 8.29 14.42 0.67
C LYS A 86 8.08 13.05 1.32
N VAL A 87 6.88 12.85 1.86
CA VAL A 87 6.44 11.54 2.41
C VAL A 87 6.57 10.42 1.37
N GLN A 88 6.22 10.68 0.11
CA GLN A 88 6.39 9.69 -0.97
C GLN A 88 7.85 9.24 -1.13
N ASP A 89 8.81 10.16 -0.99
CA ASP A 89 10.23 9.88 -1.22
C ASP A 89 10.74 8.97 -0.10
N LEU A 90 10.31 9.23 1.14
CA LEU A 90 10.59 8.35 2.28
C LEU A 90 9.98 6.96 2.11
N ILE A 91 8.77 6.84 1.57
CA ILE A 91 8.15 5.53 1.30
C ILE A 91 8.95 4.76 0.25
N VAL A 92 9.41 5.43 -0.81
CA VAL A 92 10.28 4.82 -1.84
C VAL A 92 11.58 4.33 -1.23
N VAL A 93 12.25 5.16 -0.41
CA VAL A 93 13.49 4.79 0.30
C VAL A 93 13.25 3.63 1.28
N ALA A 94 12.07 3.55 1.89
CA ALA A 94 11.67 2.43 2.74
C ALA A 94 11.34 1.13 1.98
N GLY A 95 11.49 1.11 0.64
CA GLY A 95 11.22 -0.05 -0.22
C GLY A 95 9.78 -0.16 -0.72
N GLY A 96 8.98 0.88 -0.50
CA GLY A 96 7.57 0.94 -0.86
C GLY A 96 6.64 0.44 0.25
N CYS A 97 5.34 0.54 -0.02
CA CYS A 97 4.29 0.03 0.84
C CYS A 97 4.18 -1.51 0.75
N LEU A 98 3.58 -2.12 1.77
CA LEU A 98 3.07 -3.49 1.69
C LEU A 98 1.75 -3.53 0.89
N ASP A 99 1.35 -4.71 0.42
CA ASP A 99 0.11 -4.90 -0.37
C ASP A 99 -1.15 -4.56 0.44
N ASN A 100 -1.06 -4.68 1.76
CA ASN A 100 -2.10 -4.34 2.72
C ASN A 100 -1.94 -2.92 3.30
N ALA A 101 -1.26 -2.01 2.60
CA ALA A 101 -1.15 -0.62 3.02
C ALA A 101 -2.31 0.22 2.49
N ASP A 102 -2.83 1.12 3.32
CA ASP A 102 -3.76 2.15 2.87
C ASP A 102 -2.99 3.46 2.62
N THR A 103 -2.79 3.79 1.34
CA THR A 103 -2.15 5.05 0.93
C THR A 103 -3.15 6.18 0.70
N SER A 104 -4.46 5.92 0.72
CA SER A 104 -5.48 6.92 0.40
C SER A 104 -5.57 8.03 1.45
N THR A 105 -5.24 7.70 2.70
CA THR A 105 -5.26 8.62 3.84
C THR A 105 -3.92 9.36 4.06
N LEU A 106 -2.88 8.98 3.31
CA LEU A 106 -1.54 9.56 3.43
C LEU A 106 -1.37 10.81 2.57
N ALA A 107 -0.90 11.89 3.20
CA ALA A 107 -0.48 13.09 2.48
C ALA A 107 0.90 12.89 1.83
N LEU A 108 0.94 12.17 0.70
CA LEU A 108 2.18 11.81 -0.01
C LEU A 108 3.05 13.01 -0.41
N ASN A 109 2.41 14.15 -0.73
CA ASN A 109 3.09 15.40 -1.10
C ASN A 109 3.55 16.25 0.09
N LYS A 110 3.33 15.80 1.33
CA LYS A 110 3.72 16.55 2.52
C LYS A 110 5.25 16.54 2.67
N ILE A 111 5.82 17.72 2.89
CA ILE A 111 7.24 17.90 3.19
C ILE A 111 7.56 17.36 4.58
N LEU A 112 8.66 16.61 4.69
CA LEU A 112 9.15 16.01 5.91
C LEU A 112 9.92 17.02 6.76
N ARG A 113 9.90 16.82 8.08
CA ARG A 113 10.57 17.64 9.08
C ARG A 113 11.50 16.81 9.96
N GLN A 114 12.48 17.46 10.58
CA GLN A 114 13.41 16.82 11.51
C GLN A 114 12.67 16.04 12.61
N ASN A 115 13.13 14.82 12.86
CA ASN A 115 12.61 13.89 13.87
C ASN A 115 11.12 13.56 13.70
N GLN A 116 10.59 13.68 12.48
CA GLN A 116 9.20 13.34 12.20
C GLN A 116 9.02 11.83 12.10
N THR A 117 7.94 11.32 12.69
CA THR A 117 7.48 9.95 12.47
C THR A 117 6.33 9.92 11.46
N ILE A 118 6.47 9.11 10.41
CA ILE A 118 5.41 8.77 9.46
C ILE A 118 4.87 7.38 9.81
N LYS A 119 3.55 7.28 10.00
CA LYS A 119 2.85 6.01 10.16
C LYS A 119 2.07 5.74 8.88
N VAL A 120 2.38 4.62 8.22
CA VAL A 120 1.60 4.13 7.08
C VAL A 120 0.51 3.20 7.63
N PRO A 121 -0.78 3.53 7.45
CA PRO A 121 -1.85 2.68 7.94
C PRO A 121 -1.93 1.39 7.12
N PHE A 122 -2.33 0.31 7.77
CA PHE A 122 -2.78 -0.88 7.08
C PHE A 122 -4.17 -0.60 6.50
N ASN A 123 -4.49 -1.19 5.36
CA ASN A 123 -5.87 -1.27 4.94
C ASN A 123 -6.64 -2.01 6.05
N SER A 124 -7.62 -1.34 6.65
CA SER A 124 -8.53 -2.02 7.59
C SER A 124 -9.46 -3.01 6.87
N SER A 125 -9.16 -3.34 5.61
CA SER A 125 -9.69 -4.45 4.83
C SER A 125 -9.17 -5.80 5.34
N SER A 126 -9.13 -6.02 6.66
CA SER A 126 -9.44 -7.35 7.17
C SER A 126 -10.93 -7.54 6.89
N ASP A 127 -11.23 -8.11 5.72
CA ASP A 127 -12.45 -8.86 5.38
C ASP A 127 -13.69 -8.52 6.22
N SER A 128 -14.07 -7.25 6.25
CA SER A 128 -15.40 -6.82 6.62
C SER A 128 -15.97 -6.19 5.38
N ASN A 129 -16.17 -7.03 4.36
CA ASN A 129 -17.31 -6.79 3.50
C ASN A 129 -18.48 -6.60 4.47
N GLN A 130 -18.99 -5.36 4.55
CA GLN A 130 -20.32 -5.09 5.08
C GLN A 130 -21.34 -5.74 4.14
N SER A 131 -21.24 -7.07 3.99
CA SER A 131 -22.37 -7.85 3.60
C SER A 131 -23.35 -7.65 4.75
N LEU A 132 -24.50 -7.07 4.44
CA LEU A 132 -25.63 -6.95 5.36
C LEU A 132 -26.00 -8.32 5.96
N THR A 133 -25.51 -9.41 5.34
CA THR A 133 -25.67 -10.78 5.77
C THR A 133 -24.32 -11.52 5.88
N VAL A 134 -24.12 -12.23 6.98
CA VAL A 134 -22.95 -13.08 7.24
C VAL A 134 -23.17 -14.46 6.61
N ASN A 135 -22.30 -14.89 5.70
CA ASN A 135 -22.38 -16.24 5.15
C ASN A 135 -21.77 -17.26 6.13
N VAL A 136 -22.59 -18.15 6.70
CA VAL A 136 -22.13 -19.08 7.75
C VAL A 136 -21.12 -20.12 7.26
N ASN A 137 -21.11 -20.42 5.96
CA ASN A 137 -20.21 -21.40 5.34
C ASN A 137 -18.80 -20.85 5.04
N ILE A 138 -18.62 -19.53 5.02
CA ILE A 138 -17.31 -18.90 4.73
C ILE A 138 -16.86 -17.87 5.78
N ALA A 139 -17.77 -17.36 6.62
CA ALA A 139 -17.48 -16.31 7.59
C ALA A 139 -16.34 -16.68 8.55
N SER A 140 -15.57 -15.68 8.94
CA SER A 140 -14.56 -15.75 9.99
C SER A 140 -15.20 -15.95 11.37
N LEU A 141 -14.38 -16.33 12.35
CA LEU A 141 -14.81 -16.47 13.74
C LEU A 141 -15.39 -15.17 14.29
N GLU A 142 -14.76 -14.03 13.97
CA GLU A 142 -15.16 -12.71 14.45
C GLU A 142 -16.50 -12.28 13.85
N GLU A 143 -16.71 -12.53 12.55
CA GLU A 143 -18.00 -12.25 11.90
C GLU A 143 -19.13 -13.06 12.53
N LEU A 144 -18.91 -14.36 12.79
CA LEU A 144 -19.88 -15.21 13.47
C LEU A 144 -20.14 -14.77 14.92
N ASN A 145 -19.10 -14.37 15.65
CA ASN A 145 -19.20 -13.90 17.05
C ASN A 145 -19.91 -12.53 17.17
N SER A 146 -19.99 -11.77 16.07
CA SER A 146 -20.73 -10.51 16.03
C SER A 146 -22.26 -10.68 15.92
N LEU A 147 -22.74 -11.89 15.56
CA LEU A 147 -24.16 -12.18 15.37
C LEU A 147 -24.91 -12.22 16.71
N PRO A 148 -26.15 -11.68 16.78
CA PRO A 148 -26.91 -11.60 18.02
C PRO A 148 -27.24 -12.99 18.58
N GLY A 149 -26.65 -13.32 19.73
CA GLY A 149 -26.84 -14.61 20.40
C GLY A 149 -25.90 -15.73 19.95
N ILE A 150 -24.91 -15.41 19.10
CA ILE A 150 -23.81 -16.28 18.72
C ILE A 150 -22.54 -15.72 19.37
N GLY A 151 -22.17 -16.26 20.53
CA GLY A 151 -20.86 -15.96 21.13
C GLY A 151 -19.78 -16.92 20.60
N LYS A 152 -18.52 -16.65 20.96
CA LYS A 152 -17.33 -17.45 20.61
C LYS A 152 -17.55 -18.97 20.61
N VAL A 153 -18.18 -19.52 21.64
CA VAL A 153 -18.45 -20.97 21.76
C VAL A 153 -19.36 -21.50 20.64
N ILE A 154 -20.39 -20.74 20.26
CA ILE A 154 -21.29 -21.13 19.17
C ILE A 154 -20.62 -20.86 17.82
N ALA A 155 -19.88 -19.77 17.68
CA ALA A 155 -19.10 -19.45 16.48
C ALA A 155 -18.08 -20.56 16.15
N GLU A 156 -17.34 -21.05 17.15
CA GLU A 156 -16.42 -22.19 16.99
C GLU A 156 -17.17 -23.45 16.55
N ARG A 157 -18.33 -23.74 17.17
CA ARG A 157 -19.15 -24.88 16.77
C ARG A 157 -19.63 -24.77 15.31
N ILE A 158 -20.00 -23.57 14.84
CA ILE A 158 -20.38 -23.35 13.44
C ILE A 158 -19.21 -23.71 12.50
N ILE A 159 -17.99 -23.30 12.85
CA ILE A 159 -16.78 -23.62 12.09
C ILE A 159 -16.53 -25.15 12.08
N ASP A 160 -16.67 -25.80 13.23
CA ASP A 160 -16.50 -27.26 13.33
C ASP A 160 -17.54 -28.02 12.51
N GLU A 161 -18.80 -27.57 12.56
CA GLU A 161 -19.90 -28.16 11.79
C GLU A 161 -19.70 -27.98 10.28
N ARG A 162 -19.40 -26.76 9.80
CA ARG A 162 -19.20 -26.53 8.36
C ARG A 162 -17.99 -27.27 7.80
N ASN A 163 -16.97 -27.52 8.61
CA ASN A 163 -15.81 -28.32 8.23
C ASN A 163 -16.17 -29.78 7.98
N ARG A 164 -17.23 -30.30 8.63
CA ARG A 164 -17.79 -31.63 8.34
C ARG A 164 -18.68 -31.62 7.10
N ALA A 165 -19.60 -30.66 7.05
CA ALA A 165 -20.52 -30.48 5.92
C ALA A 165 -21.06 -29.06 5.92
N LYS A 166 -21.09 -28.41 4.74
CA LYS A 166 -21.69 -27.08 4.58
C LYS A 166 -23.18 -27.08 4.97
N PHE A 167 -23.63 -25.99 5.57
CA PHE A 167 -25.03 -25.74 5.87
C PHE A 167 -25.81 -25.47 4.59
N LYS A 168 -26.98 -26.07 4.44
CA LYS A 168 -27.82 -25.91 3.24
C LYS A 168 -28.84 -24.79 3.37
N ASP A 169 -29.47 -24.74 4.53
CA ASP A 169 -30.56 -23.81 4.82
C ASP A 169 -30.61 -23.49 6.33
N ILE A 170 -31.56 -22.62 6.69
CA ILE A 170 -31.73 -22.16 8.06
C ILE A 170 -32.23 -23.25 9.02
N GLU A 171 -32.94 -24.25 8.52
CA GLU A 171 -33.45 -25.35 9.33
C GLU A 171 -32.33 -26.36 9.64
N ASP A 172 -31.49 -26.69 8.65
CA ASP A 172 -30.26 -27.47 8.83
C ASP A 172 -29.32 -26.82 9.85
N PHE A 173 -29.12 -25.50 9.73
CA PHE A 173 -28.35 -24.72 10.68
C PHE A 173 -28.92 -24.78 12.10
N LYS A 174 -30.25 -24.64 12.25
CA LYS A 174 -30.94 -24.74 13.54
C LYS A 174 -30.78 -26.12 14.18
N GLN A 175 -31.00 -27.19 13.41
CA GLN A 175 -30.97 -28.57 13.90
C GLN A 175 -29.57 -28.97 14.36
N ARG A 176 -28.55 -28.73 13.52
CA ARG A 176 -27.16 -29.15 13.80
C ARG A 176 -26.54 -28.41 14.97
N LEU A 177 -26.91 -27.14 15.17
CA LEU A 177 -26.39 -26.33 16.27
C LEU A 177 -27.26 -26.39 17.53
N ASN A 178 -28.40 -27.09 17.47
CA ASN A 178 -29.40 -27.16 18.53
C ASN A 178 -29.81 -25.75 19.04
N LEU A 179 -30.14 -24.85 18.10
CA LEU A 179 -30.54 -23.48 18.41
C LEU A 179 -32.05 -23.37 18.64
N SER A 180 -32.45 -22.53 19.60
CA SER A 180 -33.86 -22.22 19.83
C SER A 180 -34.43 -21.33 18.72
N SER A 181 -35.75 -21.42 18.48
CA SER A 181 -36.43 -20.58 17.49
C SER A 181 -36.20 -19.08 17.74
N ALA A 182 -36.19 -18.65 19.01
CA ALA A 182 -35.92 -17.26 19.38
C ALA A 182 -34.53 -16.75 18.94
N LYS A 183 -33.51 -17.63 18.91
CA LYS A 183 -32.19 -17.26 18.37
C LYS A 183 -32.23 -17.18 16.86
N ILE A 184 -32.85 -18.16 16.20
CA ILE A 184 -32.99 -18.17 14.74
C ILE A 184 -33.73 -16.93 14.24
N ASP A 185 -34.79 -16.52 14.92
CA ASP A 185 -35.56 -15.33 14.53
C ASP A 185 -34.73 -14.03 14.57
N ARG A 186 -33.76 -13.95 15.49
CA ARG A 186 -32.81 -12.81 15.55
C ARG A 186 -31.77 -12.84 14.43
N LEU A 187 -31.51 -14.02 13.85
CA LEU A 187 -30.53 -14.23 12.79
C LEU A 187 -31.17 -14.12 11.40
N LYS A 188 -32.50 -14.21 11.30
CA LYS A 188 -33.22 -14.05 10.03
C LYS A 188 -32.89 -12.70 9.39
N GLY A 189 -32.41 -12.74 8.16
CA GLY A 189 -31.99 -11.55 7.42
C GLY A 189 -30.59 -11.03 7.78
N LEU A 190 -29.89 -11.65 8.74
CA LEU A 190 -28.49 -11.39 9.07
C LEU A 190 -27.54 -12.49 8.60
N ILE A 191 -28.05 -13.66 8.22
CA ILE A 191 -27.22 -14.78 7.77
C ILE A 191 -27.62 -15.28 6.38
N THR A 192 -26.65 -15.88 5.70
CA THR A 192 -26.82 -16.61 4.43
C THR A 192 -25.99 -17.90 4.44
N PHE A 193 -26.21 -18.79 3.48
CA PHE A 193 -25.59 -20.12 3.37
C PHE A 193 -24.71 -20.21 2.12
#